data_AF-A0A523NBM1-F1
#
_entry.id   AF-A0A523NBM1-F1
#
_cell.length_a   1.000
_cell.length_b   1.000
_cell.length_c   1.000
_cell.angle_alpha   90.00
_cell.angle_beta   90.00
_cell.angle_gamma   90.00
#
_symmetry.space_group_name_H-M   'P 1'
#
loop_
_entity.id
_entity.type
_entity.pdbx_description
1 polymer ?
#
loop_
_entity_poly.entity_id
_entity_poly.type
_entity_poly.pdbx_seq_one_letter_code
_entity_poly.pdbx_strand_id
1 'polypeptide(L)'
;MSATNMIKESQRAHGGRAALAVLAWPALSVFLWVTLYVTLLPVMILGMRGALTAAGGFGPGVRNNQTHFIAQAIVTDAWRRSGTAPGHAVELLLSNWRGVIGDFCESGTKTTAIDIPLGAGTLQDFSGLSRSDQFGAVKAAIDGLPPNLVAYRFGDYVFTYPGATLNAGGTSLWVVVMLSDPDVNPPPALTDSVFIGTGGYTVITTTVGQLPALTTTQNQYRSSFSLPPLPDLTKVTHDRPAVSGDGKLP
;
A
#
# COMPACT_ATOMS: atom_id res chain seq x y z
N MET A 1 8.20 87.08 21.31
CA MET A 1 8.52 85.66 21.60
C MET A 1 8.13 84.84 20.38
N SER A 2 9.10 84.14 19.80
CA SER A 2 9.08 83.64 18.41
C SER A 2 8.40 82.28 18.29
N ALA A 3 7.55 82.11 17.27
CA ALA A 3 6.84 80.88 16.92
C ALA A 3 7.76 79.66 16.71
N THR A 4 9.06 79.88 16.52
CA THR A 4 10.08 78.84 16.37
C THR A 4 10.35 78.01 17.63
N ASN A 5 10.08 78.52 18.83
CA ASN A 5 10.25 77.74 20.07
C ASN A 5 9.07 76.78 20.34
N MET A 6 7.87 77.09 19.81
CA MET A 6 6.67 76.30 20.05
C MET A 6 6.63 74.99 19.25
N ILE A 7 7.35 74.92 18.12
CA ILE A 7 7.47 73.70 17.31
C ILE A 7 8.48 72.71 17.93
N LYS A 8 9.45 73.18 18.71
CA LYS A 8 10.49 72.31 19.30
C LYS A 8 9.99 71.50 20.50
N GLU A 9 8.92 71.96 21.15
CA GLU A 9 8.30 71.27 22.28
C GLU A 9 7.27 70.22 21.87
N SER A 10 6.63 70.36 20.70
CA SER A 10 5.66 69.38 20.20
C SER A 10 6.29 68.10 19.64
N GLN A 11 7.61 68.08 19.40
CA GLN A 11 8.36 66.93 18.86
C GLN A 11 9.28 66.23 19.86
N ARG A 12 9.05 66.39 21.18
CA ARG A 12 9.65 65.48 22.18
C ARG A 12 8.94 64.11 22.14
N ALA A 13 9.06 63.41 21.02
CA ALA A 13 8.79 61.99 20.96
C ALA A 13 9.81 61.32 21.89
N HIS A 14 9.34 60.90 23.07
CA HIS A 14 10.14 60.19 24.05
C HIS A 14 10.85 59.02 23.35
N GLY A 15 12.18 59.04 23.26
CA GLY A 15 12.97 58.03 22.56
C GLY A 15 12.68 56.59 23.03
N GLY A 16 12.17 56.43 24.25
CA GLY A 16 11.68 55.14 24.77
C GLY A 16 10.51 54.54 23.97
N ARG A 17 9.59 55.36 23.42
CA ARG A 17 8.48 54.86 22.59
C ARG A 17 8.95 54.33 21.24
N ALA A 18 9.94 54.99 20.64
CA ALA A 18 10.53 54.54 19.37
C ALA A 18 11.32 53.23 19.55
N ALA A 19 12.09 53.11 20.64
CA ALA A 19 12.81 51.87 20.96
C ALA A 19 11.87 50.68 21.22
N LEU A 20 10.76 50.91 21.93
CA LEU A 20 9.75 49.86 22.18
C LEU A 20 9.07 49.40 20.89
N ALA A 21 8.75 50.31 19.96
CA ALA A 21 8.12 49.93 18.69
C ALA A 21 9.01 49.03 17.82
N VAL A 22 10.33 49.26 17.82
CA VAL A 22 11.30 48.47 17.05
C VAL A 22 11.54 47.09 17.66
N LEU A 23 11.58 47.00 19.00
CA LEU A 23 11.87 45.74 19.70
C LEU A 23 10.64 44.87 19.97
N ALA A 24 9.44 45.46 20.02
CA ALA A 24 8.21 44.72 20.30
C ALA A 24 7.90 43.67 19.22
N TRP A 25 8.10 44.00 17.94
CA TRP A 25 7.73 43.10 16.84
C TRP A 25 8.60 41.82 16.78
N PRO A 26 9.95 41.90 16.83
CA PRO A 26 10.79 40.72 16.92
C PRO A 26 10.49 39.89 18.18
N ALA A 27 10.32 40.53 19.34
CA ALA A 27 10.03 39.83 20.59
C ALA A 27 8.70 39.05 20.53
N LEU A 28 7.63 39.65 20.01
CA LEU A 28 6.35 38.98 19.82
C LEU A 28 6.45 37.81 18.84
N SER A 29 7.23 37.95 17.75
CA SER A 29 7.41 36.86 16.78
C SER A 29 8.12 35.65 17.40
N VAL A 30 9.17 35.87 18.18
CA VAL A 30 9.90 34.79 18.88
C VAL A 30 8.98 34.13 19.92
N PHE A 31 8.22 34.92 20.67
CA PHE A 31 7.30 34.40 21.68
C PHE A 31 6.19 33.54 21.06
N LEU A 32 5.65 33.96 19.90
CA LEU A 32 4.67 33.19 19.14
C LEU A 32 5.23 31.83 18.71
N TRP A 33 6.44 31.82 18.12
CA TRP A 33 7.07 30.58 17.66
C TRP A 33 7.40 29.62 18.81
N VAL A 34 7.92 30.14 19.92
CA VAL A 34 8.19 29.33 21.12
C VAL A 34 6.90 28.75 21.69
N THR A 35 5.84 29.54 21.79
CA THR A 35 4.54 29.08 22.30
C THR A 35 3.93 28.01 21.38
N LEU A 36 3.99 28.22 20.06
CA LEU A 36 3.51 27.24 19.08
C LEU A 36 4.31 25.93 19.17
N TYR A 37 5.63 26.02 19.29
CA TYR A 37 6.51 24.86 19.43
C TYR A 37 6.21 24.07 20.72
N VAL A 38 6.15 24.75 21.86
CA VAL A 38 5.91 24.13 23.18
C VAL A 38 4.52 23.51 23.29
N THR A 39 3.52 24.05 22.59
CA THR A 39 2.14 23.51 22.62
C THR A 39 1.90 22.38 21.61
N LEU A 40 2.54 22.41 20.43
CA LEU A 40 2.39 21.35 19.43
C LEU A 40 3.22 20.10 19.74
N LEU A 41 4.39 20.25 20.37
CA LEU A 41 5.26 19.11 20.72
C LEU A 41 4.57 18.05 21.60
N PRO A 42 3.88 18.41 22.70
CA PRO A 42 3.15 17.46 23.52
C PRO A 42 2.01 16.76 22.76
N VAL A 43 1.30 17.47 21.87
CA VAL A 43 0.23 16.88 21.05
C VAL A 43 0.80 15.86 20.08
N MET A 44 1.95 16.17 19.45
CA MET A 44 2.65 15.20 18.59
C MET A 44 3.20 14.01 19.37
N ILE A 45 3.79 14.24 20.55
CA ILE A 45 4.31 13.15 21.41
C ILE A 45 3.17 12.27 21.92
N LEU A 46 2.02 12.85 22.29
CA LEU A 46 0.86 12.09 22.75
C LEU A 46 0.22 11.29 21.61
N GLY A 47 0.16 11.86 20.40
CA GLY A 47 -0.25 11.15 19.18
C GLY A 47 0.70 9.99 18.82
N MET A 48 2.01 10.18 18.97
CA MET A 48 3.00 9.12 18.76
C MET A 48 2.97 8.03 19.85
N ARG A 49 2.66 8.39 21.11
CA ARG A 49 2.55 7.41 22.20
C ARG A 49 1.34 6.49 22.06
N GLY A 50 0.23 6.98 21.51
CA GLY A 50 -0.90 6.13 21.12
C GLY A 50 -0.57 5.16 19.97
N ALA A 51 0.38 5.51 19.12
CA ALA A 51 0.89 4.63 18.06
C ALA A 51 1.93 3.61 18.56
N LEU A 52 2.67 3.92 19.64
CA LEU A 52 3.76 3.09 20.16
C LEU A 52 3.33 2.04 21.20
N THR A 53 2.19 2.18 21.86
CA THR A 53 1.66 1.12 22.74
C THR A 53 1.08 -0.08 21.97
N ALA A 54 0.98 0.00 20.65
CA ALA A 54 0.73 -1.13 19.76
C ALA A 54 2.02 -1.86 19.30
N ALA A 55 3.20 -1.43 19.75
CA ALA A 55 4.50 -1.88 19.26
C ALA A 55 5.03 -3.18 19.93
N GLY A 56 4.14 -4.14 20.21
CA GLY A 56 4.53 -5.55 20.40
C GLY A 56 4.55 -6.35 19.09
N GLY A 57 4.02 -5.78 18.01
CA GLY A 57 4.06 -6.34 16.66
C GLY A 57 4.49 -5.27 15.66
N PHE A 58 5.14 -5.68 14.57
CA PHE A 58 5.45 -4.80 13.45
C PHE A 58 4.18 -4.02 13.04
N GLY A 59 4.23 -2.69 13.16
CA GLY A 59 3.04 -1.84 13.04
C GLY A 59 2.39 -1.89 11.65
N PRO A 60 1.08 -1.55 11.54
CA PRO A 60 0.32 -1.61 10.29
C PRO A 60 0.92 -0.79 9.13
N GLY A 61 1.83 0.14 9.41
CA GLY A 61 2.54 0.92 8.39
C GLY A 61 3.49 0.10 7.50
N VAL A 62 4.13 -0.97 8.00
CA VAL A 62 5.08 -1.77 7.20
C VAL A 62 4.34 -2.62 6.16
N ARG A 63 3.25 -3.28 6.59
CA ARG A 63 2.41 -4.15 5.73
C ARG A 63 1.76 -3.37 4.58
N ASN A 64 1.31 -2.16 4.89
CA ASN A 64 0.75 -1.24 3.91
C ASN A 64 1.78 -0.91 2.81
N ASN A 65 3.03 -0.65 3.19
CA ASN A 65 4.10 -0.35 2.23
C ASN A 65 4.39 -1.53 1.29
N GLN A 66 4.45 -2.77 1.79
CA GLN A 66 4.68 -3.95 0.93
C GLN A 66 3.54 -4.13 -0.09
N THR A 67 2.28 -4.07 0.36
CA THR A 67 1.12 -4.14 -0.53
C THR A 67 1.13 -2.99 -1.55
N HIS A 68 1.50 -1.78 -1.13
CA HIS A 68 1.64 -0.62 -2.01
C HIS A 68 2.70 -0.85 -3.09
N PHE A 69 3.88 -1.37 -2.73
CA PHE A 69 4.96 -1.64 -3.69
C PHE A 69 4.57 -2.72 -4.69
N ILE A 70 3.89 -3.79 -4.28
CA ILE A 70 3.41 -4.83 -5.20
C ILE A 70 2.34 -4.26 -6.15
N ALA A 71 1.36 -3.52 -5.62
CA ALA A 71 0.35 -2.88 -6.46
C ALA A 71 0.99 -1.92 -7.46
N GLN A 72 1.97 -1.13 -7.03
CA GLN A 72 2.73 -0.23 -7.89
C GLN A 72 3.54 -0.97 -8.95
N ALA A 73 4.17 -2.10 -8.61
CA ALA A 73 4.91 -2.94 -9.56
C ALA A 73 3.99 -3.47 -10.67
N ILE A 74 2.83 -4.02 -10.29
CA ILE A 74 1.83 -4.56 -11.22
C ILE A 74 1.38 -3.48 -12.18
N VAL A 75 0.96 -2.33 -11.65
CA VAL A 75 0.42 -1.25 -12.48
C VAL A 75 1.53 -0.67 -13.35
N THR A 76 2.73 -0.41 -12.81
CA THR A 76 3.87 0.10 -13.61
C THR A 76 4.26 -0.84 -14.75
N ASP A 77 4.30 -2.15 -14.50
CA ASP A 77 4.55 -3.15 -15.54
C ASP A 77 3.43 -3.14 -16.59
N ALA A 78 2.17 -3.07 -16.15
CA ALA A 78 1.02 -2.97 -17.05
C ALA A 78 1.08 -1.74 -17.96
N TRP A 79 1.45 -0.57 -17.42
CA TRP A 79 1.62 0.65 -18.22
C TRP A 79 2.71 0.51 -19.28
N ARG A 80 3.81 -0.20 -18.98
CA ARG A 80 4.87 -0.49 -19.97
C ARG A 80 4.39 -1.45 -21.07
N ARG A 81 3.35 -2.24 -20.80
CA ARG A 81 2.74 -3.22 -21.72
C ARG A 81 1.38 -2.75 -22.24
N SER A 82 1.20 -1.43 -22.44
CA SER A 82 -0.03 -0.84 -23.00
C SER A 82 -1.32 -1.21 -22.24
N GLY A 83 -1.21 -1.38 -20.92
CA GLY A 83 -2.32 -1.72 -20.02
C GLY A 83 -2.44 -3.21 -19.68
N THR A 84 -1.69 -4.10 -20.33
CA THR A 84 -1.70 -5.55 -20.04
C THR A 84 -0.90 -5.85 -18.78
N ALA A 85 -1.56 -6.32 -17.72
CA ALA A 85 -0.91 -6.75 -16.49
C ALA A 85 0.08 -7.92 -16.72
N PRO A 86 1.04 -8.15 -15.79
CA PRO A 86 1.88 -9.35 -15.83
C PRO A 86 1.01 -10.62 -15.91
N GLY A 87 1.48 -11.66 -16.60
CA GLY A 87 0.77 -12.95 -16.64
C GLY A 87 0.82 -13.67 -15.30
N HIS A 88 1.92 -13.54 -14.56
CA HIS A 88 2.10 -14.09 -13.22
C HIS A 88 2.93 -13.16 -12.32
N ALA A 89 2.71 -13.19 -11.01
CA ALA A 89 3.39 -12.33 -10.03
C ALA A 89 4.92 -12.48 -10.05
N VAL A 90 5.40 -13.70 -10.34
CA VAL A 90 6.83 -13.99 -10.50
C VAL A 90 7.50 -13.17 -11.62
N GLU A 91 6.76 -12.71 -12.63
CA GLU A 91 7.33 -11.84 -13.67
C GLU A 91 7.86 -10.53 -13.10
N LEU A 92 7.29 -10.05 -11.99
CA LEU A 92 7.72 -8.84 -11.31
C LEU A 92 9.16 -8.95 -10.77
N LEU A 93 9.62 -10.17 -10.48
CA LEU A 93 11.01 -10.44 -10.08
C LEU A 93 11.99 -10.28 -11.25
N LEU A 94 11.51 -10.36 -12.48
CA LEU A 94 12.32 -10.18 -13.68
C LEU A 94 12.37 -8.71 -14.15
N SER A 95 11.38 -7.89 -13.83
CA SER A 95 11.21 -6.56 -14.43
C SER A 95 12.10 -5.44 -13.83
N ASN A 96 13.19 -5.81 -13.13
CA ASN A 96 14.04 -4.92 -12.34
C ASN A 96 13.26 -4.08 -11.31
N TRP A 97 12.04 -4.50 -10.95
CA TRP A 97 11.37 -3.95 -9.79
C TRP A 97 12.22 -4.31 -8.58
N ARG A 98 12.52 -3.32 -7.72
CA ARG A 98 13.26 -3.53 -6.49
C ARG A 98 12.39 -4.35 -5.55
N GLY A 99 12.40 -5.67 -5.72
CA GLY A 99 11.71 -6.58 -4.84
C GLY A 99 12.64 -7.69 -4.39
N VAL A 100 12.85 -7.75 -3.08
CA VAL A 100 13.50 -8.90 -2.46
C VAL A 100 12.46 -10.03 -2.52
N ILE A 101 12.89 -11.26 -2.74
CA ILE A 101 12.03 -12.46 -2.71
C ILE A 101 11.06 -12.49 -1.51
N GLY A 102 11.44 -11.85 -0.39
CA GLY A 102 10.61 -11.70 0.79
C GLY A 102 9.38 -10.78 0.63
N ASP A 103 9.21 -10.06 -0.48
CA ASP A 103 8.05 -9.16 -0.66
C ASP A 103 6.73 -9.92 -0.76
N PHE A 104 6.75 -11.20 -1.16
CA PHE A 104 5.55 -12.06 -1.18
C PHE A 104 5.28 -12.77 0.15
N CYS A 105 6.14 -12.57 1.15
CA CYS A 105 6.00 -13.11 2.50
C CYS A 105 5.74 -11.95 3.48
N GLU A 106 4.54 -11.89 4.02
CA GLU A 106 4.16 -10.82 4.93
C GLU A 106 4.86 -10.96 6.29
N SER A 107 5.34 -9.84 6.83
CA SER A 107 6.03 -9.83 8.12
C SER A 107 5.13 -10.30 9.25
N GLY A 108 5.49 -11.43 9.86
CA GLY A 108 4.79 -12.05 10.98
C GLY A 108 3.85 -13.19 10.59
N THR A 109 3.81 -13.57 9.31
CA THR A 109 3.27 -14.87 8.90
C THR A 109 4.34 -15.96 9.04
N LYS A 110 3.92 -17.22 8.91
CA LYS A 110 4.81 -18.38 8.84
C LYS A 110 5.29 -18.66 7.41
N THR A 111 4.76 -17.94 6.42
CA THR A 111 5.07 -18.15 5.01
C THR A 111 6.50 -17.71 4.72
N THR A 112 7.27 -18.58 4.10
CA THR A 112 8.63 -18.31 3.63
C THR A 112 8.73 -18.60 2.13
N ALA A 113 9.86 -18.25 1.50
CA ALA A 113 10.08 -18.52 0.08
C ALA A 113 10.09 -20.03 -0.27
N ILE A 114 10.32 -20.91 0.70
CA ILE A 114 10.26 -22.38 0.51
C ILE A 114 8.81 -22.84 0.38
N ASP A 115 7.87 -22.11 0.98
CA ASP A 115 6.46 -22.50 0.99
C ASP A 115 5.70 -22.04 -0.26
N ILE A 116 6.31 -21.19 -1.09
CA ILE A 116 5.67 -20.62 -2.28
C ILE A 116 6.01 -21.50 -3.50
N PRO A 117 5.07 -22.32 -4.00
CA PRO A 117 5.31 -23.16 -5.17
C PRO A 117 5.51 -22.31 -6.42
N LEU A 118 6.45 -22.74 -7.26
CA LEU A 118 6.72 -22.16 -8.56
C LEU A 118 7.15 -23.23 -9.55
N GLY A 119 6.19 -23.70 -10.36
CA GLY A 119 6.42 -24.79 -11.30
C GLY A 119 6.79 -26.08 -10.56
N ALA A 120 7.96 -26.65 -10.86
CA ALA A 120 8.45 -27.89 -10.24
C ALA A 120 9.21 -27.67 -8.91
N GLY A 121 9.42 -26.42 -8.50
CA GLY A 121 10.16 -26.07 -7.29
C GLY A 121 9.47 -24.99 -6.48
N THR A 122 10.27 -24.23 -5.73
CA THR A 122 9.80 -23.15 -4.86
C THR A 122 10.35 -21.80 -5.29
N LEU A 123 9.82 -20.71 -4.73
CA LEU A 123 10.39 -19.38 -4.91
C LEU A 123 11.83 -19.28 -4.37
N GLN A 124 12.17 -20.04 -3.33
CA GLN A 124 13.54 -20.15 -2.83
C GLN A 124 14.47 -20.76 -3.88
N ASP A 125 14.06 -21.84 -4.55
CA ASP A 125 14.86 -22.48 -5.60
C ASP A 125 15.09 -21.54 -6.79
N PHE A 126 14.03 -20.81 -7.18
CA PHE A 126 14.08 -19.81 -8.26
C PHE A 126 15.15 -18.73 -8.04
N SER A 127 15.40 -18.35 -6.79
CA SER A 127 16.43 -17.37 -6.44
C SER A 127 17.85 -17.83 -6.76
N GLY A 128 18.09 -19.15 -6.74
CA GLY A 128 19.37 -19.77 -7.04
C GLY A 128 19.59 -20.08 -8.52
N LEU A 129 18.56 -19.93 -9.37
CA LEU A 129 18.62 -20.21 -10.79
C LEU A 129 19.43 -19.16 -11.57
N SER A 130 20.02 -19.57 -12.69
CA SER A 130 20.60 -18.64 -13.66
C SER A 130 19.49 -17.76 -14.25
N ARG A 131 19.85 -16.58 -14.77
CA ARG A 131 18.84 -15.67 -15.36
C ARG A 131 18.07 -16.30 -16.52
N SER A 132 18.72 -17.12 -17.33
CA SER A 132 18.07 -17.86 -18.43
C SER A 132 17.05 -18.87 -17.88
N ASP A 133 17.42 -19.59 -16.83
CA ASP A 133 16.54 -20.60 -16.21
C ASP A 133 15.37 -19.93 -15.47
N GLN A 134 15.59 -18.75 -14.88
CA GLN A 134 14.50 -17.94 -14.31
C GLN A 134 13.46 -17.58 -15.37
N PHE A 135 13.87 -17.14 -16.57
CA PHE A 135 12.90 -16.89 -17.66
C PHE A 135 12.12 -18.15 -18.03
N GLY A 136 12.79 -19.30 -18.09
CA GLY A 136 12.14 -20.60 -18.32
C GLY A 136 11.11 -20.95 -17.24
N ALA A 137 11.47 -20.78 -15.96
CA ALA A 137 10.59 -21.03 -14.83
C ALA A 137 9.38 -20.08 -14.80
N VAL A 138 9.58 -18.79 -15.10
CA VAL A 138 8.49 -17.82 -15.22
C VAL A 138 7.53 -18.19 -16.35
N LYS A 139 8.06 -18.55 -17.52
CA LYS A 139 7.22 -19.03 -18.63
C LYS A 139 6.41 -20.26 -18.24
N ALA A 140 7.04 -21.24 -17.60
CA ALA A 140 6.35 -22.45 -17.14
C ALA A 140 5.25 -22.14 -16.11
N ALA A 141 5.49 -21.18 -15.21
CA ALA A 141 4.48 -20.74 -14.24
C ALA A 141 3.26 -20.10 -14.93
N ILE A 142 3.48 -19.25 -15.94
CA ILE A 142 2.40 -18.63 -16.72
C ILE A 142 1.63 -19.69 -17.52
N ASP A 143 2.35 -20.58 -18.21
CA ASP A 143 1.74 -21.65 -19.02
C ASP A 143 0.96 -22.67 -18.16
N GLY A 144 1.31 -22.80 -16.88
CA GLY A 144 0.65 -23.67 -15.91
C GLY A 144 -0.62 -23.07 -15.28
N LEU A 145 -0.89 -21.77 -15.49
CA LEU A 145 -2.12 -21.16 -15.01
C LEU A 145 -3.33 -21.68 -15.79
N PRO A 146 -4.47 -21.91 -15.14
CA PRO A 146 -5.66 -22.37 -15.84
C PRO A 146 -6.20 -21.27 -16.78
N PRO A 147 -6.88 -21.65 -17.86
CA PRO A 147 -7.60 -20.70 -18.70
C PRO A 147 -8.73 -20.02 -17.90
N ASN A 148 -9.12 -18.80 -18.30
CA ASN A 148 -10.16 -18.01 -17.64
C ASN A 148 -9.89 -17.69 -16.16
N LEU A 149 -8.61 -17.58 -15.79
CA LEU A 149 -8.18 -17.19 -14.45
C LEU A 149 -8.81 -15.87 -14.00
N VAL A 150 -9.30 -15.84 -12.77
CA VAL A 150 -9.93 -14.69 -12.12
C VAL A 150 -9.06 -14.19 -10.99
N ALA A 151 -8.54 -15.12 -10.18
CA ALA A 151 -7.62 -14.82 -9.09
C ALA A 151 -6.72 -16.01 -8.81
N TYR A 152 -5.51 -15.77 -8.32
CA TYR A 152 -4.59 -16.81 -7.89
C TYR A 152 -3.77 -16.34 -6.70
N ARG A 153 -3.18 -17.29 -5.97
CA ARG A 153 -2.31 -17.01 -4.83
C ARG A 153 -0.85 -17.10 -5.24
N PHE A 154 -0.03 -16.22 -4.67
CA PHE A 154 1.42 -16.34 -4.68
C PHE A 154 1.96 -15.72 -3.37
N GLY A 155 2.43 -16.58 -2.47
CA GLY A 155 2.72 -16.25 -1.06
C GLY A 155 1.50 -15.79 -0.27
N ASP A 156 1.69 -14.75 0.54
CA ASP A 156 0.66 -14.12 1.35
C ASP A 156 -0.23 -13.14 0.56
N TYR A 157 -0.27 -13.27 -0.76
CA TYR A 157 -1.01 -12.38 -1.64
C TYR A 157 -1.91 -13.16 -2.59
N VAL A 158 -3.13 -12.64 -2.77
CA VAL A 158 -4.08 -13.06 -3.78
C VAL A 158 -4.13 -12.00 -4.87
N PHE A 159 -3.74 -12.36 -6.09
CA PHE A 159 -3.72 -11.48 -7.25
C PHE A 159 -5.06 -11.55 -7.98
N THR A 160 -5.67 -10.39 -8.24
CA THR A 160 -7.05 -10.28 -8.74
C THR A 160 -7.17 -9.51 -10.07
N TYR A 161 -6.03 -9.13 -10.65
CA TYR A 161 -5.95 -8.45 -11.94
C TYR A 161 -6.11 -9.32 -13.21
N PRO A 162 -6.06 -10.68 -13.21
CA PRO A 162 -6.20 -11.45 -14.46
C PRO A 162 -7.40 -11.01 -15.30
N GLY A 163 -7.16 -10.78 -16.61
CA GLY A 163 -8.15 -10.28 -17.56
C GLY A 163 -8.41 -8.77 -17.51
N ALA A 164 -7.93 -8.05 -16.49
CA ALA A 164 -8.10 -6.60 -16.39
C ALA A 164 -7.09 -5.83 -17.27
N THR A 165 -7.57 -4.75 -17.89
CA THR A 165 -6.70 -3.74 -18.50
C THR A 165 -6.47 -2.62 -17.47
N LEU A 166 -5.23 -2.46 -17.01
CA LEU A 166 -4.87 -1.55 -15.90
C LEU A 166 -4.48 -0.14 -16.38
N ASN A 167 -5.20 0.39 -17.38
CA ASN A 167 -5.05 1.76 -17.85
C ASN A 167 -5.89 2.74 -17.00
N ALA A 168 -6.06 3.98 -17.48
CA ALA A 168 -6.70 5.08 -16.74
C ALA A 168 -8.13 4.78 -16.21
N GLY A 169 -8.85 3.78 -16.73
CA GLY A 169 -10.18 3.44 -16.25
C GLY A 169 -10.20 2.57 -14.99
N GLY A 170 -9.17 1.76 -14.76
CA GLY A 170 -9.17 0.69 -13.74
C GLY A 170 -8.61 1.09 -12.38
N THR A 171 -8.57 2.39 -12.03
CA THR A 171 -7.85 2.86 -10.83
C THR A 171 -8.41 2.31 -9.52
N SER A 172 -9.70 1.98 -9.46
CA SER A 172 -10.31 1.39 -8.27
C SER A 172 -10.36 -0.14 -8.32
N LEU A 173 -9.85 -0.78 -9.39
CA LEU A 173 -9.80 -2.23 -9.46
C LEU A 173 -8.79 -2.78 -8.45
N TRP A 174 -9.18 -3.78 -7.67
CA TRP A 174 -8.23 -4.50 -6.83
C TRP A 174 -7.28 -5.28 -7.74
N VAL A 175 -5.99 -5.09 -7.54
CA VAL A 175 -4.95 -5.81 -8.29
C VAL A 175 -4.29 -6.88 -7.43
N VAL A 176 -4.21 -6.65 -6.12
CA VAL A 176 -3.63 -7.58 -5.15
C VAL A 176 -4.28 -7.40 -3.78
N VAL A 177 -4.46 -8.49 -3.05
CA VAL A 177 -4.98 -8.50 -1.68
C VAL A 177 -4.03 -9.30 -0.79
N MET A 178 -3.50 -8.68 0.25
CA MET A 178 -2.66 -9.35 1.25
C MET A 178 -3.55 -10.16 2.20
N LEU A 179 -3.41 -11.49 2.12
CA LEU A 179 -4.10 -12.48 2.95
C LEU A 179 -3.10 -13.60 3.22
N SER A 180 -2.80 -13.87 4.49
CA SER A 180 -1.85 -14.93 4.85
C SER A 180 -2.17 -16.24 4.14
N ASP A 181 -1.13 -16.95 3.73
CA ASP A 181 -1.23 -18.24 3.06
C ASP A 181 -1.95 -19.26 3.96
N PRO A 182 -3.15 -19.73 3.59
CA PRO A 182 -3.92 -20.67 4.40
C PRO A 182 -3.27 -22.06 4.48
N ASP A 183 -2.33 -22.39 3.59
CA ASP A 183 -1.65 -23.69 3.59
C ASP A 183 -0.56 -23.77 4.68
N VAL A 184 -0.07 -22.61 5.14
CA VAL A 184 1.04 -22.49 6.11
C VAL A 184 0.59 -21.82 7.42
N ASN A 185 -0.39 -20.92 7.35
CA ASN A 185 -0.87 -20.12 8.48
C ASN A 185 -2.21 -20.64 9.01
N PRO A 186 -2.50 -20.44 10.30
CA PRO A 186 -3.85 -20.71 10.81
C PRO A 186 -4.89 -19.84 10.08
N PRO A 187 -6.17 -20.28 10.04
CA PRO A 187 -7.25 -19.46 9.51
C PRO A 187 -7.27 -18.08 10.18
N PRO A 188 -7.42 -16.99 9.40
CA PRO A 188 -7.34 -15.65 9.96
C PRO A 188 -8.60 -15.32 10.77
N ALA A 189 -8.43 -14.55 11.84
CA ALA A 189 -9.54 -14.04 12.63
C ALA A 189 -10.26 -12.92 11.88
N LEU A 190 -11.57 -12.74 12.15
CA LEU A 190 -12.38 -11.71 11.49
C LEU A 190 -11.88 -10.27 11.75
N THR A 191 -11.09 -10.07 12.81
CA THR A 191 -10.47 -8.80 13.18
C THR A 191 -9.09 -8.59 12.55
N ASP A 192 -8.51 -9.60 11.91
CA ASP A 192 -7.19 -9.49 11.30
C ASP A 192 -7.25 -8.49 10.15
N SER A 193 -6.20 -7.66 10.06
CA SER A 193 -6.10 -6.62 9.03
C SER A 193 -5.85 -7.23 7.66
N VAL A 194 -6.53 -6.70 6.65
CA VAL A 194 -6.36 -7.03 5.24
C VAL A 194 -5.98 -5.75 4.51
N PHE A 195 -4.97 -5.84 3.63
CA PHE A 195 -4.49 -4.73 2.83
C PHE A 195 -4.77 -5.02 1.36
N ILE A 196 -5.47 -4.10 0.70
CA ILE A 196 -5.92 -4.25 -0.69
C ILE A 196 -5.21 -3.20 -1.53
N GLY A 197 -4.36 -3.64 -2.45
CA GLY A 197 -3.73 -2.79 -3.45
C GLY A 197 -4.65 -2.57 -4.65
N THR A 198 -4.78 -1.31 -5.08
CA THR A 198 -5.64 -0.93 -6.21
C THR A 198 -4.84 -0.55 -7.45
N GLY A 199 -5.51 -0.53 -8.62
CA GLY A 199 -4.95 -0.06 -9.89
C GLY A 199 -4.52 1.42 -9.89
N GLY A 200 -4.94 2.18 -8.88
CA GLY A 200 -4.64 3.60 -8.68
C GLY A 200 -3.51 3.86 -7.69
N TYR A 201 -2.70 2.84 -7.36
CA TYR A 201 -1.58 2.92 -6.42
C TYR A 201 -1.99 3.18 -4.96
N THR A 202 -3.26 3.03 -4.62
CA THR A 202 -3.73 3.18 -3.23
C THR A 202 -3.80 1.83 -2.54
N VAL A 203 -3.65 1.85 -1.22
CA VAL A 203 -3.89 0.69 -0.35
C VAL A 203 -5.09 0.99 0.53
N ILE A 204 -6.07 0.10 0.50
CA ILE A 204 -7.22 0.12 1.39
C ILE A 204 -6.93 -0.84 2.54
N THR A 205 -7.07 -0.36 3.78
CA THR A 205 -6.98 -1.20 4.97
C THR A 205 -8.39 -1.57 5.44
N THR A 206 -8.63 -2.84 5.67
CA THR A 206 -9.90 -3.39 6.17
C THR A 206 -9.63 -4.58 7.10
N THR A 207 -10.66 -5.33 7.48
CA THR A 207 -10.51 -6.59 8.21
C THR A 207 -11.09 -7.76 7.43
N VAL A 208 -10.69 -8.98 7.80
CA VAL A 208 -11.21 -10.21 7.19
C VAL A 208 -12.74 -10.28 7.25
N GLY A 209 -13.35 -9.85 8.35
CA GLY A 209 -14.82 -9.83 8.50
C GLY A 209 -15.54 -8.83 7.58
N GLN A 210 -14.86 -7.78 7.11
CA GLN A 210 -15.41 -6.80 6.19
C GLN A 210 -15.19 -7.18 4.71
N LEU A 211 -14.26 -8.09 4.43
CA LEU A 211 -13.86 -8.48 3.08
C LEU A 211 -15.05 -8.97 2.21
N PRO A 212 -16.01 -9.80 2.68
CA PRO A 212 -17.13 -10.24 1.84
C PRO A 212 -18.01 -9.09 1.30
N ALA A 213 -18.27 -8.08 2.13
CA ALA A 213 -19.06 -6.91 1.71
C ALA A 213 -18.28 -6.08 0.68
N LEU A 214 -16.99 -5.87 0.91
CA LEU A 214 -16.12 -5.14 -0.01
C LEU A 214 -15.95 -5.89 -1.35
N THR A 215 -15.83 -7.22 -1.33
CA THR A 215 -15.79 -8.05 -2.55
C THR A 215 -17.08 -7.91 -3.36
N THR A 216 -18.24 -7.79 -2.69
CA THR A 216 -19.52 -7.53 -3.38
C THR A 216 -19.51 -6.19 -4.10
N THR A 217 -19.07 -5.12 -3.44
CA THR A 217 -18.90 -3.79 -4.08
C THR A 217 -17.89 -3.85 -5.22
N GLN A 218 -16.78 -4.55 -5.03
CA GLN A 218 -15.75 -4.72 -6.06
C GLN A 218 -16.29 -5.48 -7.28
N ASN A 219 -17.15 -6.48 -7.08
CA ASN A 219 -17.77 -7.24 -8.17
C ASN A 219 -18.75 -6.40 -8.99
N GLN A 220 -19.49 -5.49 -8.35
CA GLN A 220 -20.29 -4.49 -9.07
C GLN A 220 -19.41 -3.62 -9.95
N TYR A 221 -18.28 -3.13 -9.43
CA TYR A 221 -17.34 -2.33 -10.22
C TYR A 221 -16.69 -3.14 -11.35
N ARG A 222 -16.25 -4.38 -11.10
CA ARG A 222 -15.71 -5.30 -12.11
C ARG A 222 -16.68 -5.57 -13.26
N SER A 223 -17.99 -5.63 -13.00
CA SER A 223 -19.00 -5.81 -14.04
C SER A 223 -18.98 -4.69 -15.10
N SER A 224 -18.64 -3.45 -14.71
CA SER A 224 -18.52 -2.32 -15.65
C SER A 224 -17.34 -2.46 -16.64
N PHE A 225 -16.39 -3.36 -16.34
CA PHE A 225 -15.27 -3.74 -17.21
C PHE A 225 -15.46 -5.10 -17.87
N SER A 226 -16.66 -5.71 -17.76
CA SER A 226 -16.92 -7.09 -18.22
C SER A 226 -15.97 -8.12 -17.61
N LEU A 227 -15.48 -7.87 -16.39
CA LEU A 227 -14.62 -8.81 -15.67
C LEU A 227 -15.48 -9.79 -14.87
N PRO A 228 -15.07 -11.07 -14.78
CA PRO A 228 -15.75 -12.05 -13.94
C PRO A 228 -15.71 -11.64 -12.46
N PRO A 229 -16.73 -11.98 -11.65
CA PRO A 229 -16.75 -11.66 -10.23
C PRO A 229 -15.63 -12.41 -9.50
N LEU A 230 -15.03 -11.76 -8.51
CA LEU A 230 -14.13 -12.37 -7.54
C LEU A 230 -14.90 -13.33 -6.62
N PRO A 231 -14.33 -14.50 -6.30
CA PRO A 231 -14.90 -15.40 -5.30
C PRO A 231 -14.55 -14.93 -3.88
N ASP A 232 -14.84 -15.78 -2.90
CA ASP A 232 -14.27 -15.66 -1.56
C ASP A 232 -12.74 -15.85 -1.62
N LEU A 233 -12.00 -14.75 -1.47
CA LEU A 233 -10.54 -14.73 -1.60
C LEU A 233 -9.83 -15.51 -0.50
N THR A 234 -10.49 -15.78 0.63
CA THR A 234 -9.90 -16.60 1.71
C THR A 234 -9.80 -18.08 1.35
N LYS A 235 -10.52 -18.52 0.29
CA LYS A 235 -10.52 -19.90 -0.20
C LYS A 235 -9.57 -20.15 -1.38
N VAL A 236 -8.97 -19.08 -1.91
CA VAL A 236 -7.97 -19.17 -2.98
C VAL A 236 -6.66 -19.64 -2.38
N THR A 237 -6.17 -20.79 -2.82
CA THR A 237 -4.89 -21.42 -2.46
C THR A 237 -3.98 -21.47 -3.68
N HIS A 238 -2.74 -21.93 -3.52
CA HIS A 238 -1.81 -22.04 -4.67
C HIS A 238 -2.26 -23.10 -5.69
N ASP A 239 -2.81 -24.21 -5.21
CA ASP A 239 -3.29 -25.34 -6.02
C ASP A 239 -4.73 -25.17 -6.52
N ARG A 240 -5.48 -24.22 -5.93
CA ARG A 240 -6.86 -23.91 -6.30
C ARG A 240 -7.02 -22.41 -6.63
N PRO A 241 -6.42 -21.95 -7.74
CA PRO A 241 -6.73 -20.66 -8.30
C PRO A 241 -8.22 -20.57 -8.67
N ALA A 242 -8.77 -19.37 -8.67
CA ALA A 242 -10.15 -19.12 -9.05
C ALA A 242 -10.26 -18.94 -10.57
N VAL A 243 -11.14 -19.70 -11.22
CA VAL A 243 -11.45 -19.56 -12.65
C VAL A 243 -12.90 -19.15 -12.88
N SER A 244 -13.15 -18.47 -14.01
CA SER A 244 -14.50 -18.06 -14.40
C SER A 244 -15.33 -19.30 -14.76
N GLY A 245 -16.53 -19.42 -14.18
CA GLY A 245 -17.41 -20.58 -14.37
C GLY A 245 -17.51 -21.54 -13.18
N ASP A 246 -16.59 -21.47 -12.22
CA ASP A 246 -16.71 -22.19 -10.94
C ASP A 246 -17.82 -21.60 -10.05
N GLY A 247 -18.23 -20.38 -10.34
CA GLY A 247 -19.35 -19.67 -9.73
C GLY A 247 -20.69 -19.95 -10.42
N LYS A 248 -21.09 -21.23 -10.57
CA LYS A 248 -22.53 -21.52 -10.58
C LYS A 248 -23.08 -21.05 -9.22
N LEU A 249 -23.51 -19.79 -9.19
CA LEU A 249 -24.50 -19.34 -8.23
C LEU A 249 -25.71 -20.29 -8.36
N PRO A 250 -26.14 -21.00 -7.30
CA PRO A 250 -27.52 -21.45 -7.24
C PRO A 250 -28.48 -20.26 -7.32
#